data_AF-A0A088BZB9-F1
#
_entry.id   AF-A0A088BZB9-F1
#
_cell.length_a   1.000
_cell.length_b   1.000
_cell.length_c   1.000
_cell.angle_alpha   90.00
_cell.angle_beta   90.00
_cell.angle_gamma   90.00
#
_symmetry.space_group_name_H-M   'P 1'
#
loop_
_entity.id
_entity.type
_entity.pdbx_description
1 polymer ?
#
loop_
_entity_poly.entity_id
_entity_poly.type
_entity_poly.pdbx_seq_one_letter_code
_entity_poly.pdbx_strand_id
1 'polypeptide(L)'
;LGGLAQKTVLDTLREEGDEIELDAILKTGYGNIRCVESGGPEPGVGCAGRGIITSIGMLEQLGAYTPDLDYVFYGVLGDVVCGGFAMPIREGKAQEIYIVASGEMMALYA
;
A
#
# COMPACT_ATOMS: atom_id res chain seq x y z
N LEU A 1 -14.96 -5.07 7.39
CA LEU A 1 -15.31 -3.71 7.90
C LEU A 1 -16.80 -3.33 7.74
N GLY A 2 -17.72 -4.27 7.46
CA GLY A 2 -19.17 -3.95 7.47
C GLY A 2 -19.62 -2.84 6.50
N GLY A 3 -18.87 -2.60 5.41
CA GLY A 3 -19.16 -1.53 4.43
C GLY A 3 -18.50 -0.17 4.73
N LEU A 4 -17.75 -0.03 5.82
CA LEU A 4 -16.98 1.19 6.11
C LEU A 4 -15.63 1.16 5.40
N ALA A 5 -15.28 2.29 4.75
CA ALA A 5 -13.96 2.50 4.19
C ALA A 5 -12.94 2.65 5.33
N GLN A 6 -11.87 1.87 5.28
CA GLN A 6 -10.74 2.07 6.18
C GLN A 6 -10.08 3.42 5.87
N LYS A 7 -9.72 4.16 6.91
CA LYS A 7 -8.94 5.39 6.77
C LYS A 7 -7.55 5.05 6.23
N THR A 8 -7.10 5.78 5.21
CA THR A 8 -5.82 5.50 4.55
C THR A 8 -4.65 6.16 5.30
N VAL A 9 -3.43 5.68 5.10
CA VAL A 9 -2.23 6.27 5.73
C VAL A 9 -2.10 7.75 5.39
N LEU A 10 -2.25 8.12 4.11
CA LEU A 10 -2.15 9.51 3.69
C LEU A 10 -3.28 10.39 4.26
N ASP A 11 -4.50 9.86 4.42
CA ASP A 11 -5.59 10.63 5.04
C ASP A 11 -5.38 10.80 6.54
N THR A 12 -4.87 9.77 7.23
CA THR A 12 -4.48 9.87 8.64
C THR A 12 -3.37 10.89 8.84
N LEU A 13 -2.34 10.90 8.00
CA LEU A 13 -1.28 11.93 8.03
C LEU A 13 -1.80 13.35 7.83
N ARG A 14 -2.79 13.54 6.94
CA ARG A 14 -3.39 14.86 6.71
C ARG A 14 -4.20 15.35 7.91
N GLU A 15 -4.89 14.46 8.61
CA GLU A 15 -5.78 14.81 9.71
C GLU A 15 -5.08 14.88 11.07
N GLU A 16 -4.14 13.96 11.32
CA GLU A 16 -3.55 13.72 12.64
C GLU A 16 -2.07 14.18 12.72
N GLY A 17 -1.44 14.48 11.57
CA GLY A 17 -0.02 14.85 11.50
C GLY A 17 0.90 13.63 11.60
N ASP A 18 2.13 13.82 12.08
CA ASP A 18 3.17 12.79 12.10
C ASP A 18 3.10 11.85 13.33
N GLU A 19 2.33 12.20 14.36
CA GLU A 19 2.17 11.41 15.59
C GLU A 19 1.00 10.41 15.45
N ILE A 20 1.17 9.43 14.56
CA ILE A 20 0.16 8.40 14.29
C ILE A 20 0.54 7.08 14.96
N GLU A 21 -0.42 6.47 15.64
CA GLU A 21 -0.30 5.11 16.16
C GLU A 21 -0.60 4.06 15.09
N LEU A 22 0.09 2.91 15.13
CA LEU A 22 -0.08 1.83 14.14
C LEU A 22 -1.54 1.40 13.99
N ASP A 23 -2.24 1.33 15.12
CA ASP A 23 -3.63 0.92 15.23
C ASP A 23 -4.59 1.85 14.47
N ALA A 24 -4.19 3.09 14.19
CA ALA A 24 -5.00 4.04 13.43
C ALA A 24 -5.10 3.61 11.95
N ILE A 25 -4.03 3.06 11.39
CA ILE A 25 -3.87 2.76 9.96
C ILE A 25 -3.90 1.27 9.62
N LEU A 26 -3.58 0.39 10.58
CA LEU A 26 -3.54 -1.05 10.40
C LEU A 26 -4.73 -1.71 11.10
N LYS A 27 -5.55 -2.43 10.34
CA LYS A 27 -6.75 -3.11 10.85
C LYS A 27 -6.67 -4.61 10.61
N THR A 28 -7.04 -5.40 11.61
CA THR A 28 -7.11 -6.84 11.47
C THR A 28 -8.45 -7.26 10.86
N GLY A 29 -8.40 -7.95 9.73
CA GLY A 29 -9.53 -8.46 8.97
C GLY A 29 -9.78 -9.95 9.18
N TYR A 30 -10.32 -10.60 8.13
CA TYR A 30 -10.59 -12.04 8.13
C TYR A 30 -9.30 -12.84 8.32
N GLY A 31 -9.37 -13.93 9.10
CA GLY A 31 -8.23 -14.85 9.27
C GLY A 31 -6.99 -14.19 9.89
N ASN A 32 -7.16 -13.14 10.70
CA ASN A 32 -6.07 -12.35 11.30
C ASN A 32 -5.16 -11.63 10.28
N ILE A 33 -5.63 -11.43 9.05
CA ILE A 33 -4.90 -10.65 8.04
C ILE A 33 -4.85 -9.19 8.48
N ARG A 34 -3.64 -8.62 8.57
CA ARG A 34 -3.41 -7.20 8.86
C ARG A 34 -3.53 -6.40 7.56
N CYS A 35 -4.49 -5.49 7.49
CA CYS A 35 -4.79 -4.68 6.30
C CYS A 35 -4.42 -3.21 6.53
N VAL A 36 -3.80 -2.60 5.53
CA VAL A 36 -3.46 -1.17 5.48
C VAL A 36 -3.69 -0.65 4.07
N GLU A 37 -4.21 0.58 3.97
CA GLU A 37 -4.40 1.27 2.70
C GLU A 37 -3.49 2.49 2.65
N SER A 38 -2.61 2.58 1.65
CA SER A 38 -1.72 3.75 1.49
C SER A 38 -2.54 5.03 1.27
N GLY A 39 -3.58 4.95 0.46
CA GLY A 39 -4.30 6.11 -0.05
C GLY A 39 -3.57 6.76 -1.23
N GLY A 40 -4.30 7.66 -1.89
CA GLY A 40 -3.84 8.35 -3.09
C GLY A 40 -3.48 9.82 -2.84
N PRO A 41 -2.66 10.42 -3.72
CA PRO A 41 -2.50 11.85 -3.75
C PRO A 41 -3.82 12.53 -4.12
N GLU A 42 -3.92 13.82 -3.82
CA GLU A 42 -5.01 14.63 -4.35
C GLU A 42 -4.98 14.59 -5.89
N PRO A 43 -6.14 14.38 -6.56
CA PRO A 43 -6.22 14.27 -8.01
C PRO A 43 -5.54 15.44 -8.72
N GLY A 44 -4.57 15.15 -9.59
CA GLY A 44 -3.86 16.15 -10.38
C GLY A 44 -2.70 16.88 -9.67
N VAL A 45 -2.43 16.59 -8.39
CA VAL A 45 -1.39 17.30 -7.62
C VAL A 45 -0.16 16.43 -7.33
N GLY A 46 -0.37 15.20 -6.86
CA GLY A 46 0.72 14.35 -6.36
C GLY A 46 1.05 13.13 -7.22
N CYS A 47 2.03 12.35 -6.76
CA CYS A 47 2.44 11.09 -7.37
C CYS A 47 2.05 9.92 -6.45
N ALA A 48 1.29 8.95 -6.97
CA ALA A 48 0.87 7.77 -6.22
C ALA A 48 2.06 6.98 -5.65
N GLY A 49 3.16 6.90 -6.39
CA GLY A 49 4.38 6.26 -5.91
C GLY A 49 5.02 6.91 -4.68
N ARG A 50 4.90 8.23 -4.53
CA ARG A 50 5.36 8.90 -3.30
C ARG A 50 4.49 8.50 -2.11
N GLY A 51 3.19 8.32 -2.32
CA GLY A 51 2.27 7.80 -1.30
C GLY A 51 2.66 6.39 -0.83
N ILE A 52 3.03 5.51 -1.76
CA ILE A 52 3.50 4.15 -1.46
C ILE A 52 4.77 4.21 -0.60
N ILE A 53 5.76 5.03 -1.00
CA ILE A 53 7.01 5.21 -0.25
C ILE A 53 6.73 5.66 1.19
N THR A 54 5.94 6.72 1.34
CA THR A 54 5.59 7.29 2.64
C THR A 54 4.89 6.26 3.52
N SER A 55 3.93 5.51 2.95
CA SER A 55 3.17 4.52 3.71
C SER A 55 4.03 3.35 4.17
N ILE A 56 4.90 2.83 3.31
CA ILE A 56 5.83 1.74 3.69
C ILE A 56 6.79 2.24 4.76
N GLY A 57 7.38 3.43 4.59
CA GLY A 57 8.28 4.01 5.58
C GLY A 57 7.62 4.17 6.95
N MET A 58 6.37 4.65 6.97
CA MET A 58 5.60 4.77 8.21
C MET A 58 5.34 3.41 8.88
N LEU A 59 4.96 2.40 8.10
CA LEU A 59 4.76 1.04 8.62
C LEU A 59 6.05 0.43 9.20
N GLU A 60 7.21 0.73 8.59
CA GLU A 60 8.51 0.35 9.14
C GLU A 60 8.81 1.06 10.45
N GLN A 61 8.59 2.37 10.52
CA GLN A 61 8.81 3.18 11.71
C GLN A 61 7.93 2.74 12.89
N LEU A 62 6.67 2.39 12.60
CA LEU A 62 5.69 1.95 13.60
C LEU A 62 5.81 0.47 13.96
N GLY A 63 6.77 -0.26 13.37
CA GLY A 63 7.04 -1.66 13.71
C GLY A 63 5.96 -2.64 13.21
N ALA A 64 5.27 -2.33 12.11
CA ALA A 64 4.25 -3.20 11.53
C ALA A 64 4.81 -4.55 11.03
N TYR A 65 6.08 -4.56 10.64
CA TYR A 65 6.80 -5.72 10.10
C TYR A 65 7.38 -6.58 11.22
N THR A 66 6.52 -7.37 11.85
CA THR A 66 6.87 -8.18 13.02
C THR A 66 7.42 -9.57 12.63
N PRO A 67 8.25 -10.21 13.47
CA PRO A 67 8.86 -11.51 13.15
C PRO A 67 7.89 -12.68 12.95
N ASP A 68 6.65 -12.55 13.39
CA ASP A 68 5.56 -13.53 13.21
C ASP A 68 4.83 -13.39 11.87
N LEU A 69 5.22 -12.44 11.01
CA LEU A 69 4.69 -12.36 9.64
C LEU A 69 5.33 -13.42 8.75
N ASP A 70 4.49 -14.30 8.20
CA ASP A 70 4.91 -15.23 7.16
C ASP A 70 5.01 -14.55 5.78
N TYR A 71 4.08 -13.62 5.49
CA TYR A 71 3.97 -12.96 4.18
C TYR A 71 3.53 -11.49 4.31
N VAL A 72 4.00 -10.67 3.36
CA VAL A 72 3.52 -9.31 3.11
C VAL A 72 3.16 -9.18 1.65
N PHE A 73 1.92 -8.78 1.37
CA PHE A 73 1.45 -8.54 0.01
C PHE A 73 1.30 -7.05 -0.26
N TYR A 74 1.85 -6.60 -1.38
CA TYR A 74 1.67 -5.24 -1.88
C TYR A 74 0.71 -5.26 -3.08
N GLY A 75 -0.50 -4.75 -2.91
CA GLY A 75 -1.45 -4.55 -4.01
C GLY A 75 -1.09 -3.30 -4.79
N VAL A 76 -0.38 -3.45 -5.91
CA VAL A 76 0.14 -2.33 -6.72
C VAL A 76 -0.65 -2.22 -8.04
N LEU A 77 -0.97 -0.99 -8.44
CA LEU A 77 -1.61 -0.69 -9.71
C LEU A 77 -0.71 -1.07 -10.90
N GLY A 78 -1.26 -1.82 -11.86
CA GLY A 78 -0.56 -2.27 -13.06
C GLY A 78 -0.74 -1.37 -14.29
N ASP A 79 -1.72 -0.47 -14.30
CA ASP A 79 -2.10 0.29 -15.51
C ASP A 79 -1.02 1.26 -16.01
N VAL A 80 -0.13 1.69 -15.11
CA VAL A 80 0.97 2.60 -15.43
C VAL A 80 2.24 2.13 -14.74
N VAL A 81 3.22 1.66 -15.52
CA VAL A 81 4.51 1.19 -15.00
C VAL A 81 5.51 2.34 -14.88
N CYS A 82 5.22 3.29 -13.99
CA CYS A 82 6.12 4.41 -13.72
C CYS A 82 7.06 4.10 -12.54
N GLY A 83 8.12 4.91 -12.39
CA GLY A 83 9.09 4.74 -11.29
C GLY A 83 8.47 4.86 -9.89
N GLY A 84 7.29 5.47 -9.78
CA GLY A 84 6.54 5.53 -8.53
C GLY A 84 5.92 4.19 -8.11
N PHE A 85 5.20 3.54 -9.01
CA PHE A 85 4.58 2.23 -8.73
C PHE A 85 5.61 1.09 -8.66
N ALA A 86 6.74 1.23 -9.35
CA ALA A 86 7.86 0.29 -9.25
C ALA A 86 8.63 0.35 -7.91
N MET A 87 8.27 1.25 -6.98
CA MET A 87 9.04 1.48 -5.76
C MET A 87 9.19 0.23 -4.87
N PRO A 88 8.15 -0.56 -4.57
CA PRO A 88 8.31 -1.76 -3.74
C PRO A 88 9.38 -2.72 -4.30
N ILE A 89 9.48 -2.82 -5.63
CA ILE A 89 10.50 -3.64 -6.30
C ILE A 89 11.87 -2.95 -6.22
N ARG A 90 11.92 -1.66 -6.55
CA ARG A 90 13.17 -0.88 -6.62
C ARG A 90 13.90 -0.80 -5.27
N GLU A 91 13.15 -0.68 -4.17
CA GLU A 91 13.68 -0.60 -2.80
C GLU A 91 13.81 -1.97 -2.13
N GLY A 92 13.60 -3.06 -2.88
CA GLY A 92 13.74 -4.43 -2.39
C GLY A 92 12.71 -4.86 -1.35
N LYS A 93 11.61 -4.12 -1.21
CA LYS A 93 10.49 -4.44 -0.29
C LYS A 93 9.67 -5.62 -0.78
N ALA A 94 9.57 -5.80 -2.11
CA ALA A 94 8.97 -6.95 -2.76
C ALA A 94 10.01 -7.65 -3.66
N GLN A 95 10.29 -8.92 -3.35
CA GLN A 95 11.27 -9.73 -4.09
C GLN A 95 10.61 -10.79 -4.98
N GLU A 96 9.36 -11.16 -4.67
CA GLU A 96 8.55 -12.06 -5.48
C GLU A 96 7.41 -11.27 -6.11
N ILE A 97 7.28 -11.35 -7.44
CA ILE A 97 6.30 -10.61 -8.22
C ILE A 97 5.36 -11.60 -8.92
N TYR A 98 4.06 -11.42 -8.71
CA TYR A 98 3.00 -12.16 -9.40
C TYR A 98 2.15 -11.18 -10.19
N ILE A 99 1.94 -11.45 -11.48
CA ILE A 99 1.12 -10.61 -12.38
C ILE A 99 -0.21 -11.31 -12.61
N VAL A 100 -1.31 -10.60 -12.34
CA VAL A 100 -2.67 -11.07 -12.64
C VAL A 100 -3.05 -10.57 -14.02
N ALA A 101 -3.42 -11.48 -14.93
CA ALA A 101 -3.83 -11.16 -16.29
C ALA A 101 -5.05 -11.99 -16.72
N SER A 102 -5.69 -11.57 -17.82
CA SER A 102 -6.79 -12.29 -18.49
C SER A 102 -6.43 -12.54 -19.97
N GLY A 103 -7.33 -13.19 -20.71
CA GLY A 103 -7.17 -13.37 -22.16
C GLY A 103 -7.48 -12.10 -22.98
N GLU A 104 -7.79 -10.98 -22.34
CA GLU A 104 -8.08 -9.72 -23.01
C GLU A 104 -6.79 -9.02 -23.44
N MET A 105 -6.85 -8.34 -24.59
CA MET A 105 -5.69 -7.64 -25.16
C MET A 105 -5.06 -6.66 -24.16
N MET A 106 -5.86 -5.84 -23.47
CA MET A 106 -5.33 -4.85 -22.54
C MET A 106 -4.67 -5.49 -21.31
N ALA A 107 -5.13 -6.65 -20.85
CA ALA A 107 -4.47 -7.34 -19.73
C ALA A 107 -3.10 -7.92 -20.11
N LEU A 108 -2.88 -8.21 -21.40
CA LEU A 108 -1.63 -8.78 -21.92
C LEU A 108 -0.65 -7.73 -22.45
N TYR A 109 -1.14 -6.57 -22.89
CA TYR A 109 -0.37 -5.57 -23.62
C TYR A 109 -0.47 -4.14 -23.07
N ALA A 110 -1.04 -3.95 -21.87
CA ALA A 110 -1.02 -2.65 -21.18
C ALA A 110 0.42 -2.21 -20.85
#